data_AF-A0A1Y3XS75-F1
#
_entry.id   AF-A0A1Y3XS75-F1
#
_cell.length_a   1.000
_cell.length_b   1.000
_cell.length_c   1.000
_cell.angle_alpha   90.00
_cell.angle_beta   90.00
_cell.angle_gamma   90.00
#
_symmetry.space_group_name_H-M   'P 1'
#
loop_
_entity.id
_entity.type
_entity.pdbx_description
1 polymer ?
#
loop_
_entity_poly.entity_id
_entity_poly.type
_entity_poly.pdbx_seq_one_letter_code
_entity_poly.pdbx_strand_id
1 'polypeptide(L)' 'RRIMYTTNIIEGLNRQYRKVTKTKSVFPSDTALEKMLFLASRNVTKKWTQRYRNWDQVLNQLIILYDERLTAYL' A
#
# COMPACT_ATOMS: atom_id res chain seq x y z
N ARG A 1 18.53 -0.09 -1.65
CA ARG A 1 18.29 0.63 -0.36
C ARG A 1 17.35 1.85 -0.53
N ARG A 2 16.15 1.68 -1.12
CA ARG A 2 15.19 2.80 -1.32
C ARG A 2 13.77 2.46 -0.85
N ILE A 3 13.29 1.26 -1.14
CA ILE A 3 11.88 0.88 -0.88
C ILE A 3 11.49 0.98 0.62
N MET A 4 12.31 0.46 1.54
CA MET A 4 11.98 0.47 2.98
C MET A 4 11.95 1.86 3.62
N TYR A 5 12.86 2.75 3.22
CA TYR A 5 13.05 4.03 3.91
C TYR A 5 12.31 5.20 3.25
N THR A 6 11.60 4.97 2.13
CA THR A 6 10.77 6.01 1.51
C THR A 6 9.42 6.10 2.24
N THR A 7 9.11 7.26 2.82
CA THR A 7 7.81 7.52 3.44
C THR A 7 6.69 7.77 2.41
N ASN A 8 7.06 8.06 1.15
CA ASN A 8 6.15 8.39 0.05
C ASN A 8 4.98 7.41 -0.14
N ILE A 9 5.18 6.10 0.09
CA ILE A 9 4.13 5.09 -0.12
C ILE A 9 3.04 5.24 0.95
N ILE A 10 3.45 5.30 2.23
CA ILE A 10 2.54 5.41 3.38
C ILE A 10 1.91 6.80 3.43
N GLU A 11 2.70 7.86 3.23
CA GLU A 11 2.19 9.23 3.14
C GLU A 11 1.23 9.41 1.97
N GLY A 12 1.52 8.79 0.82
CA GLY A 12 0.66 8.79 -0.36
C GLY A 12 -0.72 8.21 -0.06
N LEU A 13 -0.78 7.06 0.64
CA LEU A 13 -2.03 6.44 1.07
C LEU A 13 -2.78 7.33 2.08
N ASN A 14 -2.08 7.80 3.12
CA ASN A 14 -2.66 8.66 4.16
C ASN A 14 -3.23 9.97 3.59
N ARG A 15 -2.59 10.54 2.56
CA ARG A 15 -3.09 11.70 1.85
C ARG A 15 -4.44 11.41 1.17
N GLN A 16 -4.63 10.22 0.59
CA GLN A 16 -5.90 9.85 -0.04
C GLN A 16 -7.01 9.69 1.01
N TYR A 17 -6.71 9.10 2.16
CA TYR A 17 -7.65 9.01 3.27
C TYR A 17 -8.05 10.38 3.81
N ARG A 18 -7.08 11.26 4.08
CA ARG A 18 -7.36 12.65 4.49
C ARG A 18 -8.21 13.39 3.47
N LYS A 19 -8.00 13.15 2.17
CA LYS A 19 -8.79 13.78 1.11
C LYS A 19 -10.26 13.38 1.18
N VAL A 20 -10.57 12.09 1.39
CA VAL A 20 -11.96 11.60 1.42
C VAL A 20 -12.67 11.91 2.74
N THR A 21 -11.93 12.02 3.85
CA THR A 21 -12.50 12.34 5.16
C THR A 21 -12.62 13.85 5.41
N LYS A 22 -11.88 14.71 4.70
CA LYS A 22 -11.88 16.17 4.92
C LYS A 22 -13.28 16.81 4.86
N THR A 23 -14.20 16.28 4.05
CA THR A 23 -15.55 16.84 3.87
C THR A 23 -16.58 16.30 4.86
N LYS A 24 -16.26 15.24 5.61
CA LYS A 24 -17.14 14.65 6.62
C LYS A 24 -16.44 14.66 7.98
N SER A 25 -16.81 15.63 8.81
CA SER A 25 -16.27 15.78 10.17
C SER A 25 -16.84 14.76 11.16
N VAL A 26 -18.04 14.24 10.92
CA VAL A 26 -18.72 13.27 11.78
C VAL A 26 -19.22 12.08 10.97
N PHE A 27 -18.99 10.89 11.50
CA PHE A 27 -19.50 9.63 10.97
C PHE A 27 -20.57 9.06 11.92
N PRO A 28 -21.67 8.50 11.39
CA PRO A 28 -22.75 7.96 12.22
C PRO A 28 -22.37 6.64 12.92
N SER A 29 -21.33 5.95 12.46
CA SER A 29 -20.79 4.73 13.06
C SER A 29 -19.38 4.46 12.54
N ASP A 30 -18.62 3.63 13.25
CA ASP A 30 -17.30 3.17 12.80
C ASP A 30 -17.38 2.39 11.48
N THR A 31 -18.46 1.62 11.29
CA THR A 31 -18.72 0.88 10.04
C THR A 31 -18.94 1.80 8.84
N ALA A 32 -19.49 3.01 9.04
CA ALA A 32 -19.64 3.99 7.97
C ALA A 32 -18.28 4.58 7.56
N LEU A 33 -17.40 4.85 8.53
CA LEU A 33 -16.02 5.28 8.28
C LEU A 33 -15.22 4.17 7.57
N GLU A 34 -15.32 2.94 8.04
CA GLU A 34 -14.64 1.78 7.45
C GLU A 34 -15.02 1.60 5.98
N LYS A 35 -16.32 1.62 5.65
CA LYS A 35 -16.80 1.54 4.27
C LYS A 35 -16.22 2.65 3.39
N MET A 36 -16.12 3.87 3.91
CA MET A 36 -15.54 4.99 3.18
C MET A 36 -14.05 4.77 2.89
N LEU A 37 -13.29 4.35 3.91
CA LEU A 37 -11.86 4.04 3.76
C LEU A 37 -11.64 2.86 2.82
N PHE A 38 -12.50 1.84 2.85
CA PHE A 38 -12.47 0.72 1.93
C PHE A 38 -12.67 1.17 0.48
N LEU A 39 -13.66 2.02 0.21
CA LEU A 39 -13.90 2.55 -1.14
C LEU A 39 -12.72 3.42 -1.62
N ALA A 40 -12.15 4.23 -0.74
CA ALA A 40 -10.94 5.00 -1.04
C ALA A 40 -9.76 4.08 -1.37
N SER A 41 -9.55 3.02 -0.58
CA SER A 41 -8.52 2.00 -0.80
C SER A 41 -8.69 1.35 -2.16
N ARG A 42 -9.90 0.88 -2.50
CA ARG A 42 -10.19 0.30 -3.82
C ARG A 42 -9.83 1.24 -4.97
N ASN A 43 -10.13 2.53 -4.85
CA ASN A 43 -9.80 3.52 -5.87
C ASN A 43 -8.29 3.77 -5.99
N VAL A 44 -7.55 3.69 -4.88
CA VAL A 44 -6.09 3.79 -4.87
C VAL A 44 -5.45 2.56 -5.49
N THR A 45 -5.88 1.36 -5.09
CA THR A 45 -5.35 0.08 -5.60
C THR A 45 -5.52 -0.05 -7.11
N LYS A 46 -6.62 0.46 -7.69
CA LYS A 46 -6.82 0.51 -9.15
C LYS A 46 -5.70 1.25 -9.90
N LYS A 47 -5.01 2.19 -9.25
CA LYS A 47 -3.90 2.96 -9.83
C LYS A 47 -2.53 2.33 -9.56
N TRP A 48 -2.45 1.34 -8.68
CA TRP A 48 -1.20 0.64 -8.35
C TRP A 48 -0.90 -0.47 -9.37
N THR A 49 -0.76 -0.08 -10.62
CA THR A 49 -0.47 -1.02 -11.73
C THR A 49 1.02 -1.09 -12.03
N GLN A 50 1.81 -0.10 -11.61
CA GLN A 50 3.22 -0.01 -11.93
C GLN A 50 4.08 -0.86 -10.96
N ARG A 51 4.87 -1.76 -11.54
CA ARG A 51 5.89 -2.54 -10.80
C ARG A 51 7.00 -1.62 -10.29
N TYR A 52 7.52 -1.91 -9.10
CA TYR A 52 8.68 -1.18 -8.57
C TYR A 52 9.90 -1.33 -9.49
N ARG A 53 10.60 -0.22 -9.69
CA ARG A 53 11.85 -0.21 -10.48
C ARG A 53 12.88 -1.12 -9.82
N ASN A 54 13.54 -1.94 -10.64
CA ASN A 54 14.54 -2.92 -10.22
C ASN A 54 14.00 -3.99 -9.24
N TRP A 55 12.70 -4.33 -9.31
CA TRP A 55 12.12 -5.37 -8.46
C TRP A 55 12.82 -6.73 -8.63
N ASP A 56 13.27 -7.08 -9.84
CA ASP A 56 13.99 -8.36 -10.08
C ASP A 56 15.28 -8.47 -9.26
N GLN A 57 16.05 -7.37 -9.15
CA GLN A 57 17.27 -7.34 -8.35
C GLN A 57 16.97 -7.49 -6.86
N VAL A 58 15.89 -6.85 -6.38
CA VAL A 58 15.45 -6.96 -4.98
C VAL A 58 14.97 -8.39 -4.70
N LEU A 59 14.20 -8.98 -5.62
CA LEU A 59 13.71 -10.35 -5.49
C LEU A 59 14.87 -11.35 -5.42
N ASN A 60 15.86 -11.24 -6.30
CA ASN A 60 17.05 -12.11 -6.26
C ASN A 60 17.80 -12.00 -4.92
N GLN A 61 17.94 -10.79 -4.37
CA GLN A 61 18.54 -10.62 -3.04
C GLN A 61 17.70 -11.26 -1.93
N LEU A 62 16.37 -11.16 -2.02
CA LEU A 62 15.47 -11.78 -1.04
C LEU A 62 15.52 -13.31 -1.12
N ILE A 63 15.59 -13.89 -2.32
CA ILE A 63 15.74 -15.33 -2.52
C ILE A 63 17.02 -15.82 -1.86
N ILE A 64 18.16 -15.16 -2.09
CA ILE A 64 19.43 -15.57 -1.47
C ILE A 64 19.39 -15.48 0.06
N LEU A 65 18.73 -14.45 0.62
CA LEU A 65 18.66 -14.23 2.07
C LEU A 65 17.64 -15.12 2.78
N TYR A 66 16.58 -15.55 2.08
CA TYR A 66 15.42 -16.23 2.66
C TYR A 66 14.97 -17.41 1.80
N ASP A 67 15.91 -18.16 1.24
CA ASP A 67 15.68 -19.21 0.23
C ASP A 67 14.54 -20.15 0.64
N GLU A 68 14.69 -20.81 1.79
CA GLU A 68 13.72 -21.76 2.35
C GLU A 68 12.28 -21.21 2.52
N ARG A 69 12.11 -19.88 2.60
CA ARG A 69 10.79 -19.25 2.76
C ARG A 69 10.17 -18.85 1.42
N LEU A 70 10.99 -18.53 0.43
CA LEU A 70 10.52 -18.01 -0.86
C LEU A 70 10.38 -19.09 -1.92
N THR A 71 11.11 -20.21 -1.83
CA THR A 71 10.95 -21.34 -2.78
C THR A 71 9.52 -21.88 -2.82
N ALA A 72 8.75 -21.77 -1.74
CA ALA A 72 7.36 -22.21 -1.68
C ALA A 72 6.36 -21.30 -2.43
N TYR A 73 6.77 -20.08 -2.78
CA TYR A 73 5.92 -19.05 -3.42
C TYR A 73 6.45 -18.60 -4.78
N LEU A 74 7.57 -19.18 -5.23
CA LEU A 74 8.10 -19.09 -6.59
C LEU A 74 7.44 -20.14 -7.48
#